data_AF-A0A428T116-F1
#
_entry.id   AF-A0A428T116-F1
#
_cell.length_a   1.000
_cell.length_b   1.000
_cell.length_c   1.000
_cell.angle_alpha   90.00
_cell.angle_beta   90.00
_cell.angle_gamma   90.00
#
_symmetry.space_group_name_H-M   'P 1'
#
loop_
_entity.id
_entity.type
_entity.pdbx_description
1 polymer ?
#
loop_
_entity_poly.entity_id
_entity_poly.type
_entity_poly.pdbx_seq_one_letter_code
_entity_poly.pdbx_strand_id
1 'polypeptide(L)'
;MIAVGAAHRLFMARSVSPAQSAELQRLAIYQYNKAIKSILPLMSANSIYDLHCILICCVLFISFEGLTGRYDDLLRHLRAGNQLLGPSLLESTPEQTVVTKKLVEMLSPLGSIVISFMDKDFHSGVSPWYEAGSFKDETVSQPFDDLDEVSYELQRLSVQETDATWVDQILRQTQSDEVDNDLNQAPRLAIEEGFRKWSSRFETTKQTQHDNASSRYDTQLRHLRMEQQF
;
A
#
# COMPACT_ATOMS: atom_id res chain seq x y z
N MET A 1 17.88 -0.53 7.62
CA MET A 1 17.29 -0.15 8.93
C MET A 1 18.08 0.91 9.68
N ILE A 2 19.42 0.84 9.82
CA ILE A 2 20.21 1.84 10.58
C ILE A 2 19.99 3.28 10.09
N ALA A 3 20.01 3.50 8.77
CA ALA A 3 19.78 4.83 8.18
C ALA A 3 18.44 5.45 8.60
N VAL A 4 17.35 4.67 8.50
CA VAL A 4 15.99 5.08 8.91
C VAL A 4 15.95 5.41 10.40
N GLY A 5 16.56 4.57 11.25
CA GLY A 5 16.61 4.83 12.69
C GLY A 5 17.35 6.12 13.04
N ALA A 6 18.47 6.40 12.36
CA ALA A 6 19.21 7.66 12.53
C ALA A 6 18.39 8.88 12.06
N ALA A 7 17.73 8.78 10.91
CA ALA A 7 16.83 9.83 10.39
C ALA A 7 15.64 10.07 11.32
N HIS A 8 15.00 9.01 11.83
CA HIS A 8 13.89 9.12 12.78
C HIS A 8 14.32 9.81 14.08
N ARG A 9 15.50 9.46 14.60
CA ARG A 9 16.04 10.12 15.79
C ARG A 9 16.31 11.61 15.56
N LEU A 10 16.82 11.98 14.39
CA LEU A 10 17.00 13.38 14.00
C LEU A 10 15.65 14.11 13.87
N PHE A 11 14.64 13.46 13.29
CA PHE A 11 13.30 14.02 13.13
C PHE A 11 12.57 14.21 14.47
N MET A 12 12.68 13.25 15.39
CA MET A 12 12.06 13.31 16.73
C MET A 12 12.81 14.21 17.71
N ALA A 13 14.09 14.48 17.47
CA ALA A 13 14.91 15.30 18.32
C ALA A 13 14.46 16.77 18.28
N ARG A 14 13.62 17.16 19.24
CA ARG A 14 13.18 18.56 19.42
C ARG A 14 14.33 19.53 19.68
N SER A 15 15.45 19.05 20.21
CA SER A 15 16.74 19.77 20.26
C SER A 15 17.89 18.77 20.51
N VAL A 16 18.80 18.64 19.55
CA VAL A 16 20.07 17.91 19.69
C VAL A 16 21.19 18.90 19.40
N SER A 17 22.34 18.76 20.07
CA SER A 17 23.46 19.66 19.83
C SER A 17 23.88 19.60 18.36
N PRO A 18 24.31 20.72 17.74
CA PRO A 18 24.67 20.75 16.32
C PRO A 18 25.70 19.68 15.94
N ALA A 19 26.66 19.38 16.82
CA ALA A 19 27.67 18.35 16.61
C ALA A 19 27.09 16.93 16.56
N GLN A 20 26.20 16.59 17.49
CA GLN A 20 25.54 15.27 17.52
C GLN A 20 24.57 15.10 16.34
N SER A 21 23.89 16.17 15.95
CA SER A 21 23.03 16.17 14.77
C SER A 21 23.83 15.88 13.50
N ALA A 22 24.97 16.56 13.31
CA ALA A 22 25.86 16.36 12.17
C ALA A 22 26.43 14.92 12.11
N GLU A 23 26.79 14.34 13.26
CA GLU A 23 27.28 12.97 13.33
C GLU A 23 26.21 11.94 12.94
N LEU A 24 25.00 12.09 13.48
CA LEU A 24 23.85 11.24 13.14
C LEU A 24 23.48 11.38 11.66
N GLN A 25 23.53 12.58 11.11
CA GLN A 25 23.27 12.81 9.68
C GLN A 25 24.33 12.12 8.81
N ARG A 26 25.61 12.20 9.18
CA ARG A 26 26.69 11.52 8.47
C ARG A 26 26.51 10.00 8.51
N LEU A 27 26.14 9.45 9.67
CA LEU A 27 25.85 8.03 9.83
C LEU A 27 24.65 7.62 8.96
N ALA A 28 23.58 8.41 8.98
CA ALA A 28 22.37 8.18 8.21
C ALA A 28 22.68 8.07 6.71
N ILE A 29 23.37 9.07 6.15
CA ILE A 29 23.77 9.12 4.74
C ILE A 29 24.70 7.97 4.38
N TYR A 30 25.69 7.68 5.23
CA TYR A 30 26.63 6.59 5.00
C TYR A 30 25.92 5.24 4.89
N GLN A 31 25.02 4.94 5.83
CA GLN A 31 24.29 3.66 5.84
C GLN A 31 23.26 3.59 4.71
N TYR A 32 22.65 4.71 4.34
CA TYR A 32 21.76 4.79 3.19
C TYR A 32 22.50 4.45 1.88
N ASN A 33 23.64 5.10 1.63
CA ASN A 33 24.46 4.84 0.44
C ASN A 33 25.01 3.41 0.43
N LYS A 34 25.36 2.86 1.60
CA LYS A 34 25.76 1.46 1.72
C LYS A 34 24.63 0.52 1.31
N ALA A 35 23.41 0.78 1.76
CA ALA A 35 22.24 -0.01 1.39
C ALA A 35 21.98 0.03 -0.13
N ILE A 36 22.08 1.21 -0.77
CA ILE A 36 21.97 1.34 -2.24
C ILE A 36 23.00 0.44 -2.94
N LYS A 37 24.27 0.49 -2.52
CA LYS A 37 25.31 -0.34 -3.13
C LYS A 37 25.05 -1.84 -2.97
N SER A 38 24.45 -2.24 -1.85
CA SER A 38 24.11 -3.64 -1.58
C SER A 38 22.91 -4.15 -2.38
N ILE A 39 21.97 -3.28 -2.75
CA ILE A 39 20.77 -3.68 -3.50
C ILE A 39 20.98 -3.70 -5.01
N LEU A 40 21.88 -2.86 -5.55
CA LEU A 40 22.13 -2.78 -6.99
C LEU A 40 22.39 -4.14 -7.66
N PRO A 41 23.16 -5.08 -7.07
CA PRO A 41 23.34 -6.41 -7.66
C PRO A 41 22.03 -7.21 -7.75
N LEU A 42 21.13 -7.06 -6.78
CA LEU A 42 19.86 -7.78 -6.73
C LEU A 42 18.90 -7.35 -7.84
N MET A 43 19.03 -6.12 -8.34
CA MET A 43 18.19 -5.59 -9.43
C MET A 43 18.40 -6.30 -10.77
N SER A 44 19.46 -7.08 -10.91
CA SER A 44 19.74 -7.91 -12.10
C SER A 44 19.26 -9.35 -11.95
N ALA A 45 18.78 -9.73 -10.75
CA ALA A 45 18.35 -11.08 -10.42
C ALA A 45 16.82 -11.19 -10.45
N ASN A 46 16.31 -12.31 -10.98
CA ASN A 46 14.88 -12.53 -11.20
C ASN A 46 14.25 -13.49 -10.18
N SER A 47 14.83 -13.64 -8.99
CA SER A 47 14.24 -14.50 -7.96
C SER A 47 13.20 -13.73 -7.13
N ILE A 48 12.16 -14.43 -6.67
CA ILE A 48 11.13 -13.85 -5.76
C ILE A 48 11.78 -13.32 -4.48
N TYR A 49 12.83 -13.99 -3.99
CA TYR A 49 13.59 -13.55 -2.82
C TYR A 49 14.27 -12.20 -3.05
N ASP A 50 14.89 -12.01 -4.22
CA ASP A 50 15.54 -10.74 -4.57
C ASP A 50 14.49 -9.64 -4.73
N LEU A 51 13.34 -9.94 -5.35
CA LEU A 51 12.20 -9.02 -5.43
C LEU A 51 11.71 -8.59 -4.04
N HIS A 52 11.55 -9.52 -3.10
CA HIS A 52 11.17 -9.19 -1.71
C HIS A 52 12.20 -8.27 -1.06
N CYS A 53 13.49 -8.57 -1.22
CA CYS A 53 14.56 -7.74 -0.69
C CYS A 53 14.51 -6.33 -1.30
N ILE A 54 14.24 -6.21 -2.61
CA ILE A 54 14.09 -4.92 -3.28
C ILE A 54 12.89 -4.14 -2.75
N LEU A 55 11.73 -4.77 -2.62
CA LEU A 55 10.51 -4.15 -2.11
C LEU A 55 10.66 -3.70 -0.65
N ILE A 56 11.28 -4.51 0.21
CA ILE A 56 11.60 -4.13 1.60
C ILE A 56 12.49 -2.89 1.60
N CYS A 57 13.50 -2.84 0.73
CA CYS A 57 14.35 -1.66 0.60
C CYS A 57 13.58 -0.44 0.09
N CYS A 58 12.64 -0.58 -0.85
CA CYS A 58 11.76 0.52 -1.26
C CYS A 58 10.98 1.10 -0.07
N VAL A 59 10.36 0.26 0.78
CA VAL A 59 9.66 0.72 2.00
C VAL A 59 10.61 1.48 2.95
N LEU A 60 11.82 0.97 3.14
CA LEU A 60 12.81 1.61 4.00
C LEU A 60 13.32 2.92 3.41
N PHE A 61 13.51 3.01 2.10
CA PHE A 61 13.93 4.23 1.43
C PHE A 61 12.82 5.26 1.45
N ILE A 62 11.57 4.92 1.13
CA ILE A 62 10.39 5.81 1.29
C ILE A 62 10.38 6.43 2.69
N SER A 63 10.54 5.61 3.73
CA SER A 63 10.60 6.08 5.12
C SER A 63 11.76 7.05 5.36
N PHE A 64 12.96 6.71 4.88
CA PHE A 64 14.14 7.56 5.00
C PHE A 64 13.98 8.91 4.29
N GLU A 65 13.49 8.88 3.05
CA GLU A 65 13.25 10.07 2.24
C GLU A 65 12.21 10.99 2.86
N GLY A 66 11.13 10.41 3.38
CA GLY A 66 10.07 11.16 4.06
C GLY A 66 10.56 11.86 5.33
N LEU A 67 11.34 11.15 6.15
CA LEU A 67 11.93 11.70 7.37
C LEU A 67 12.98 12.78 7.11
N THR A 68 13.59 12.79 5.93
CA THR A 68 14.61 13.77 5.52
C THR A 68 14.08 14.88 4.62
N GLY A 69 12.78 14.86 4.30
CA GLY A 69 12.12 15.87 3.45
C GLY A 69 12.46 15.77 1.96
N ARG A 70 13.02 14.64 1.50
CA ARG A 70 13.41 14.43 0.09
C ARG A 70 12.27 13.78 -0.68
N TYR A 71 11.16 14.50 -0.84
CA TYR A 71 9.92 13.95 -1.37
C TYR A 71 10.03 13.47 -2.83
N ASP A 72 10.85 14.10 -3.67
CA ASP A 72 11.07 13.62 -5.05
C ASP A 72 11.72 12.23 -5.09
N ASP A 73 12.69 11.97 -4.20
CA ASP A 73 13.29 10.64 -4.03
C ASP A 73 12.27 9.65 -3.46
N LEU A 74 11.45 10.08 -2.50
CA LEU A 74 10.39 9.25 -1.92
C LEU A 74 9.45 8.73 -3.01
N LEU A 75 8.94 9.63 -3.85
CA LEU A 75 8.01 9.31 -4.91
C LEU A 75 8.65 8.39 -5.96
N ARG A 76 9.94 8.56 -6.25
CA ARG A 76 10.68 7.63 -7.11
C ARG A 76 10.74 6.21 -6.53
N HIS A 77 11.06 6.06 -5.25
CA HIS A 77 11.08 4.73 -4.60
C HIS A 77 9.71 4.09 -4.52
N LEU A 78 8.67 4.89 -4.29
CA LEU A 78 7.29 4.40 -4.29
C LEU A 78 6.83 3.95 -5.68
N ARG A 79 7.15 4.70 -6.74
CA ARG A 79 6.84 4.30 -8.12
C ARG A 79 7.55 2.99 -8.49
N ALA A 80 8.86 2.92 -8.23
CA ALA A 80 9.64 1.72 -8.50
C ALA A 80 9.10 0.51 -7.70
N GLY A 81 8.78 0.69 -6.42
CA GLY A 81 8.19 -0.35 -5.59
C GLY A 81 6.85 -0.85 -6.12
N ASN A 82 5.95 0.06 -6.50
CA ASN A 82 4.66 -0.31 -7.08
C ASN A 82 4.81 -1.06 -8.41
N GLN A 83 5.69 -0.63 -9.31
CA GLN A 83 5.94 -1.32 -10.58
C GLN A 83 6.46 -2.76 -10.39
N LEU A 84 7.15 -3.02 -9.27
CA LEU A 84 7.65 -4.35 -8.92
C LEU A 84 6.58 -5.25 -8.28
N LEU A 85 5.45 -4.69 -7.83
CA LEU A 85 4.31 -5.46 -7.34
C LEU A 85 3.53 -6.11 -8.51
N GLY A 86 4.19 -6.60 -9.55
CA GLY A 86 3.54 -7.21 -10.71
C GLY A 86 3.15 -8.68 -10.52
N PRO A 87 2.57 -9.31 -11.56
CA PRO A 87 2.10 -10.70 -11.54
C PRO A 87 3.16 -11.74 -11.17
N SER A 88 4.45 -11.45 -11.38
CA SER A 88 5.57 -12.37 -11.08
C SER A 88 5.65 -12.80 -9.62
N LEU A 89 5.08 -12.00 -8.72
CA LEU A 89 5.02 -12.30 -7.29
C LEU A 89 3.80 -13.18 -6.94
N LEU A 90 2.82 -13.34 -7.84
CA LEU A 90 1.68 -14.27 -7.66
C LEU A 90 2.11 -15.74 -7.73
N GLU A 91 3.30 -16.01 -8.28
CA GLU A 91 3.90 -17.35 -8.39
C GLU A 91 4.65 -17.78 -7.11
N SER A 92 4.40 -17.11 -5.98
CA SER A 92 5.06 -17.32 -4.69
C SER A 92 4.73 -18.68 -4.04
N THR A 93 5.72 -19.27 -3.34
CA THR A 93 5.44 -20.36 -2.39
C THR A 93 4.60 -19.85 -1.20
N PRO A 94 3.92 -20.72 -0.42
CA PRO A 94 3.10 -20.28 0.72
C PRO A 94 3.83 -19.36 1.71
N GLU A 95 5.11 -19.63 2.01
CA GLU A 95 5.92 -18.78 2.90
C GLU A 95 6.21 -17.41 2.27
N GLN A 96 6.48 -17.38 0.96
CA GLN A 96 6.72 -16.17 0.19
C GLN A 96 5.44 -15.33 0.05
N THR A 97 4.26 -15.97 -0.03
CA THR A 97 2.97 -15.32 -0.12
C THR A 97 2.67 -14.45 1.10
N VAL A 98 3.09 -14.85 2.30
CA VAL A 98 2.90 -14.05 3.52
C VAL A 98 3.67 -12.74 3.46
N VAL A 99 4.97 -12.80 3.09
CA VAL A 99 5.83 -11.61 2.94
C VAL A 99 5.29 -10.70 1.85
N THR A 100 4.92 -11.30 0.73
CA THR A 100 4.31 -10.62 -0.42
C THR A 100 3.04 -9.88 -0.04
N LYS A 101 2.10 -10.54 0.65
CA LYS A 101 0.85 -9.92 1.12
C LYS A 101 1.15 -8.70 2.00
N LYS A 102 2.10 -8.81 2.93
CA LYS A 102 2.49 -7.68 3.79
C LYS A 102 3.15 -6.53 3.01
N LEU A 103 3.94 -6.83 1.99
CA LEU A 103 4.53 -5.80 1.13
C LEU A 103 3.48 -5.08 0.29
N VAL A 104 2.51 -5.82 -0.28
CA VAL A 104 1.34 -5.25 -0.96
C VAL A 104 0.56 -4.37 0.00
N GLU A 105 0.22 -4.86 1.19
CA GLU A 105 -0.51 -4.11 2.23
C GLU A 105 0.18 -2.78 2.57
N MET A 106 1.52 -2.74 2.65
CA MET A 106 2.27 -1.53 2.98
C MET A 106 2.40 -0.53 1.81
N LEU A 107 2.58 -1.01 0.57
CA LEU A 107 2.90 -0.16 -0.58
C LEU A 107 1.67 0.31 -1.35
N SER A 108 0.60 -0.49 -1.38
CA SER A 108 -0.65 -0.18 -2.07
C SER A 108 -1.31 1.14 -1.59
N PRO A 109 -1.48 1.40 -0.28
CA PRO A 109 -2.17 2.62 0.18
C PRO A 109 -1.36 3.87 -0.14
N LEU A 110 -0.03 3.77 -0.01
CA LEU A 110 0.89 4.84 -0.38
C LEU A 110 0.84 5.11 -1.89
N GLY A 111 0.77 4.04 -2.71
CA GLY A 111 0.60 4.13 -4.15
C GLY A 111 -0.70 4.85 -4.54
N SER A 112 -1.83 4.45 -3.95
CA SER A 112 -3.14 5.05 -4.22
C SER A 112 -3.20 6.53 -3.86
N ILE A 113 -2.66 6.92 -2.70
CA ILE A 113 -2.58 8.34 -2.31
C ILE A 113 -1.78 9.12 -3.35
N VAL A 114 -0.65 8.57 -3.80
CA VAL A 114 0.24 9.27 -4.73
C VAL A 114 -0.34 9.38 -6.14
N ILE A 115 -1.13 8.41 -6.60
CA ILE A 115 -1.90 8.50 -7.86
C ILE A 115 -2.81 9.73 -7.86
N SER A 116 -3.41 10.09 -6.72
CA SER A 116 -4.30 11.25 -6.63
C SER A 116 -3.57 12.60 -6.76
N PHE A 117 -2.25 12.62 -6.54
CA PHE A 117 -1.42 13.84 -6.56
C PHE A 117 -0.40 13.90 -7.70
N MET A 118 -0.11 12.80 -8.39
CA MET A 118 0.95 12.71 -9.40
C MET A 118 0.44 12.54 -10.84
N ASP A 119 1.34 12.87 -11.78
CA ASP A 119 1.12 12.91 -13.22
C ASP A 119 0.63 11.58 -13.84
N LYS A 120 0.03 11.69 -15.04
CA LYS A 120 -0.86 10.72 -15.71
C LYS A 120 -0.33 9.29 -15.95
N ASP A 121 0.95 9.01 -15.68
CA ASP A 121 1.62 7.75 -15.98
C ASP A 121 1.83 6.82 -14.75
N PHE A 122 1.19 7.11 -13.62
CA PHE A 122 1.27 6.23 -12.44
C PHE A 122 0.12 5.22 -12.44
N HIS A 123 0.42 3.98 -12.84
CA HIS A 123 -0.52 2.86 -12.69
C HIS A 123 -0.28 2.14 -11.36
N SER A 124 -1.37 1.76 -10.70
CA SER A 124 -1.34 0.92 -9.52
C SER A 124 -0.80 -0.47 -9.91
N GLY A 125 0.43 -0.79 -9.54
CA GLY A 125 0.99 -2.11 -9.81
C GLY A 125 0.27 -3.24 -9.06
N VAL A 126 -0.58 -2.89 -8.09
CA VAL A 126 -1.32 -3.85 -7.27
C VAL A 126 -2.65 -4.29 -7.88
N SER A 127 -3.17 -3.64 -8.93
CA SER A 127 -4.46 -4.02 -9.56
C SER A 127 -4.51 -5.50 -9.97
N PRO A 128 -3.45 -6.09 -10.57
CA PRO A 128 -3.42 -7.53 -10.88
C PRO A 128 -3.54 -8.45 -9.67
N TRP A 129 -3.20 -8.00 -8.46
CA TRP A 129 -3.36 -8.82 -7.23
C TRP A 129 -4.80 -8.92 -6.79
N TYR A 130 -5.53 -7.83 -6.96
CA TYR A 130 -6.94 -7.77 -6.63
C TYR A 130 -7.78 -8.46 -7.71
N GLU A 131 -7.33 -8.44 -8.96
CA GLU A 131 -7.95 -9.17 -10.08
C GLU A 131 -7.60 -10.68 -10.11
N ALA A 132 -6.34 -11.05 -9.85
CA ALA A 132 -5.90 -12.44 -9.77
C ALA A 132 -6.26 -13.12 -8.43
N GLY A 133 -6.68 -12.32 -7.45
CA GLY A 133 -7.44 -12.77 -6.30
C GLY A 133 -8.75 -13.38 -6.77
N SER A 134 -8.69 -14.64 -7.18
CA SER A 134 -9.81 -15.55 -7.39
C SER A 134 -10.58 -15.72 -6.08
N PHE A 135 -11.29 -14.68 -5.65
CA PHE A 135 -12.37 -14.83 -4.71
C PHE A 135 -13.59 -15.18 -5.53
N LYS A 136 -13.84 -16.50 -5.54
CA LYS A 136 -15.12 -17.10 -5.83
C LYS A 136 -16.23 -16.16 -5.34
N ASP A 137 -17.27 -16.07 -6.15
CA ASP A 137 -18.60 -15.58 -5.79
C ASP A 137 -19.24 -16.47 -4.70
N GLU A 138 -18.49 -16.76 -3.62
CA GLU A 138 -18.86 -17.69 -2.57
C GLU A 138 -19.39 -16.89 -1.39
N THR A 139 -20.67 -16.55 -1.56
CA THR A 139 -21.68 -16.37 -0.51
C THR A 139 -21.57 -15.11 0.36
N VAL A 140 -22.53 -14.22 0.10
CA VAL A 140 -22.75 -12.87 0.62
C VAL A 140 -23.05 -12.81 2.15
N SER A 141 -22.67 -13.80 2.97
CA SER A 141 -23.17 -13.86 4.36
C SER A 141 -22.24 -14.44 5.43
N GLN A 142 -21.02 -14.87 5.11
CA GLN A 142 -20.09 -15.31 6.15
C GLN A 142 -19.29 -14.15 6.75
N PRO A 143 -19.07 -14.13 8.08
CA PRO A 143 -18.13 -13.20 8.70
C PRO A 143 -16.72 -13.38 8.11
N PHE A 144 -15.90 -12.35 8.21
CA PHE A 144 -14.47 -12.47 7.95
C PHE A 144 -13.82 -13.38 9.01
N ASP A 145 -12.79 -14.12 8.60
CA ASP A 145 -12.00 -15.01 9.45
C ASP A 145 -11.30 -14.23 10.57
N ASP A 146 -10.77 -13.05 10.25
CA ASP A 146 -10.12 -12.14 11.21
C ASP A 146 -10.10 -10.67 10.73
N LEU A 147 -9.62 -9.77 11.60
CA LEU A 147 -9.48 -8.36 11.25
C LEU A 147 -8.43 -8.09 10.17
N ASP A 148 -7.48 -9.00 9.93
CA ASP A 148 -6.50 -8.86 8.86
C ASP A 148 -7.17 -9.11 7.49
N GLU A 149 -8.13 -10.05 7.40
CA GLU A 149 -9.00 -10.22 6.23
C GLU A 149 -9.90 -8.99 6.03
N VAL A 150 -10.50 -8.46 7.11
CA VAL A 150 -11.32 -7.22 7.03
C VAL A 150 -10.51 -6.06 6.43
N SER A 151 -9.29 -5.84 6.96
CA SER A 151 -8.40 -4.77 6.49
C SER A 151 -7.97 -4.97 5.04
N TYR A 152 -7.62 -6.20 4.67
CA TYR A 152 -7.24 -6.54 3.30
C TYR A 152 -8.36 -6.26 2.30
N GLU A 153 -9.59 -6.67 2.64
CA GLU A 153 -10.76 -6.50 1.77
C GLU A 153 -11.19 -5.04 1.63
N LEU A 154 -11.09 -4.25 2.70
CA LEU A 154 -11.29 -2.79 2.63
C LEU A 154 -10.25 -2.14 1.72
N GLN A 155 -8.98 -2.54 1.88
CA GLN A 155 -7.88 -2.01 1.07
C GLN A 155 -8.03 -2.38 -0.41
N ARG A 156 -8.57 -3.56 -0.73
CA ARG A 156 -8.91 -3.92 -2.10
C ARG A 156 -9.91 -2.94 -2.71
N LEU A 157 -10.99 -2.64 -2.00
CA LEU A 157 -12.04 -1.75 -2.48
C LEU A 157 -11.53 -0.32 -2.70
N SER A 158 -10.67 0.19 -1.82
CA SER A 158 -10.09 1.54 -1.97
C SER A 158 -9.12 1.64 -3.14
N VAL A 159 -8.39 0.57 -3.46
CA VAL A 159 -7.56 0.51 -4.68
C VAL A 159 -8.43 0.51 -5.93
N GLN A 160 -9.50 -0.30 -5.96
CA GLN A 160 -10.45 -0.33 -7.08
C GLN A 160 -11.12 1.03 -7.30
N GLU A 161 -11.46 1.74 -6.21
CA GLU A 161 -11.96 3.12 -6.25
C GLU A 161 -10.96 4.08 -6.88
N THR A 162 -9.69 4.00 -6.47
CA THR A 162 -8.63 4.86 -7.00
C THR A 162 -8.42 4.61 -8.50
N ASP A 163 -8.37 3.35 -8.91
CA ASP A 163 -8.19 2.95 -10.31
C ASP A 163 -9.40 3.39 -11.17
N ALA A 164 -10.63 3.18 -10.70
CA ALA A 164 -11.85 3.59 -11.40
C ALA A 164 -11.94 5.12 -11.57
N THR A 165 -11.56 5.87 -10.52
CA THR A 165 -11.55 7.35 -10.55
C THR A 165 -10.52 7.87 -11.55
N TRP A 166 -9.35 7.23 -11.63
CA TRP A 166 -8.32 7.57 -12.61
C TRP A 166 -8.78 7.28 -14.05
N VAL A 167 -9.42 6.14 -14.30
CA VAL A 167 -9.98 5.80 -15.63
C VAL A 167 -11.04 6.82 -16.06
N ASP A 168 -11.98 7.19 -15.17
CA ASP A 168 -12.99 8.23 -15.47
C ASP A 168 -12.33 9.58 -15.79
N GLN A 169 -11.30 9.97 -15.04
CA GLN A 169 -10.58 11.22 -15.25
C GLN A 169 -9.84 11.26 -16.59
N ILE A 170 -9.29 10.15 -17.07
CA ILE A 170 -8.66 10.06 -18.40
C ILE A 170 -9.68 10.08 -19.52
N LEU A 171 -10.78 9.35 -19.38
CA LEU A 171 -11.85 9.33 -20.38
C LEU A 171 -12.44 10.73 -20.57
N ARG A 172 -12.66 11.47 -19.48
CA ARG A 172 -13.12 12.88 -19.52
C ARG A 172 -12.13 13.85 -20.19
N GLN A 173 -10.83 13.56 -20.11
CA GLN A 173 -9.79 14.41 -20.74
C GLN A 173 -9.56 14.06 -22.21
N THR A 174 -9.94 12.85 -22.65
CA THR A 174 -9.70 12.35 -24.01
C THR A 174 -10.93 12.41 -24.91
N GLN A 175 -12.14 12.52 -24.35
CA GLN A 175 -13.37 12.66 -25.12
C GLN A 175 -13.80 14.13 -25.28
N SER A 176 -13.91 14.58 -26.54
CA SER A 176 -14.60 15.80 -26.91
C SER A 176 -16.12 15.59 -26.85
N ASP A 177 -16.77 16.24 -25.88
CA ASP A 177 -18.19 16.66 -25.77
C ASP A 177 -19.38 15.81 -26.26
N GLU A 178 -19.24 14.58 -26.78
CA GLU A 178 -20.41 13.79 -27.21
C GLU A 178 -20.24 12.28 -26.99
N VAL A 179 -20.29 11.80 -25.73
CA VAL A 179 -20.72 10.42 -25.44
C VAL A 179 -21.52 10.34 -24.14
N ASP A 180 -22.58 9.55 -24.22
CA ASP A 180 -23.62 9.26 -23.23
C ASP A 180 -23.12 9.02 -21.79
N ASN A 181 -23.69 9.78 -20.84
CA ASN A 181 -23.30 9.84 -19.42
C ASN A 181 -23.67 8.57 -18.60
N ASP A 182 -24.26 7.57 -19.27
CA ASP A 182 -24.85 6.38 -18.65
C ASP A 182 -23.89 5.17 -18.60
N LEU A 183 -22.89 5.10 -19.51
CA LEU A 183 -21.92 3.99 -19.56
C LEU A 183 -20.76 4.12 -18.55
N ASN A 184 -20.56 5.30 -17.95
CA ASN A 184 -19.45 5.57 -17.02
C ASN A 184 -19.77 5.33 -15.53
N GLN A 185 -21.01 4.97 -15.17
CA GLN A 185 -21.42 4.80 -13.76
C GLN A 185 -21.26 3.36 -13.24
N ALA A 186 -21.22 2.36 -14.13
CA ALA A 186 -21.20 0.95 -13.74
C ALA A 186 -20.02 0.55 -12.82
N PRO A 187 -18.76 1.00 -13.05
CA PRO A 187 -17.65 0.69 -12.15
C PRO A 187 -17.84 1.30 -10.76
N ARG A 188 -18.33 2.54 -10.70
CA ARG A 188 -18.60 3.25 -9.45
C ARG A 188 -19.68 2.58 -8.63
N LEU A 189 -20.79 2.18 -9.26
CA LEU A 189 -21.88 1.46 -8.60
C LEU A 189 -21.44 0.09 -8.08
N ALA A 190 -20.56 -0.61 -8.80
CA ALA A 190 -19.99 -1.88 -8.35
C ALA A 190 -19.12 -1.71 -7.09
N ILE A 191 -18.36 -0.62 -7.00
CA ILE A 191 -17.52 -0.29 -5.85
C ILE A 191 -18.38 0.09 -4.64
N GLU A 192 -19.40 0.94 -4.84
CA GLU A 192 -20.37 1.30 -3.78
C GLU A 192 -21.09 0.05 -3.22
N GLU A 193 -21.47 -0.89 -4.08
CA GLU A 193 -22.04 -2.16 -3.67
C GLU A 193 -21.01 -3.05 -2.94
N GLY A 194 -19.75 -3.03 -3.38
CA GLY A 194 -18.63 -3.68 -2.70
C GLY A 194 -18.43 -3.18 -1.26
N PHE A 195 -18.39 -1.86 -1.06
CA PHE A 195 -18.30 -1.23 0.26
C PHE A 195 -19.49 -1.55 1.15
N ARG A 196 -20.70 -1.61 0.57
CA ARG A 196 -21.91 -2.02 1.30
C ARG A 196 -21.83 -3.45 1.79
N LYS A 197 -21.40 -4.38 0.93
CA LYS A 197 -21.19 -5.80 1.28
C LYS A 197 -20.11 -5.96 2.34
N TRP A 198 -18.99 -5.27 2.18
CA TRP A 198 -17.90 -5.26 3.16
C TRP A 198 -18.39 -4.77 4.53
N SER A 199 -19.11 -3.64 4.56
CA SER A 199 -19.67 -3.07 5.79
C SER A 199 -20.61 -4.06 6.49
N SER A 200 -21.48 -4.73 5.73
CA SER A 200 -22.38 -5.75 6.28
C SER A 200 -21.62 -6.94 6.88
N ARG A 201 -20.61 -7.47 6.18
CA ARG A 201 -19.77 -8.58 6.69
C ARG A 201 -18.97 -8.18 7.92
N PHE A 202 -18.49 -6.93 7.98
CA PHE A 202 -17.74 -6.42 9.11
C PHE A 202 -18.61 -6.34 10.37
N GLU A 203 -19.87 -5.92 10.26
CA GLU A 203 -20.81 -6.00 11.40
C GLU A 203 -20.98 -7.43 11.92
N THR A 204 -21.15 -8.40 11.04
CA THR A 204 -21.27 -9.82 11.43
C THR A 204 -20.00 -10.35 12.11
N THR A 205 -18.83 -9.89 11.65
CA THR A 205 -17.52 -10.25 12.22
C THR A 205 -17.34 -9.67 13.63
N LYS A 206 -17.75 -8.42 13.83
CA LYS A 206 -17.74 -7.78 15.16
C LYS A 206 -18.60 -8.54 16.17
N GLN A 207 -19.74 -9.07 15.72
CA GLN A 207 -20.66 -9.83 16.57
C GLN A 207 -20.12 -11.22 16.95
N THR A 208 -19.30 -11.83 16.09
CA THR A 208 -18.74 -13.18 16.30
C THR A 208 -17.42 -13.17 17.07
N GLN A 209 -16.66 -12.07 17.02
CA GLN A 209 -15.32 -11.95 17.65
C GLN A 209 -15.29 -11.09 18.92
N HIS A 210 -16.44 -10.90 19.59
CA HIS A 210 -16.57 -10.07 20.80
C HIS A 210 -15.67 -10.51 21.98
N ASP A 211 -15.15 -11.75 21.96
CA ASP A 211 -14.41 -12.34 23.09
C ASP A 211 -12.87 -12.27 22.96
N ASN A 212 -12.33 -11.67 21.89
CA ASN A 212 -10.89 -11.68 21.62
C ASN A 212 -10.17 -10.42 22.15
N ALA A 213 -9.89 -10.39 23.45
CA ALA A 213 -9.34 -9.24 24.18
C ALA A 213 -7.81 -9.03 24.01
N SER A 214 -7.35 -8.70 22.80
CA SER A 214 -5.96 -8.27 22.57
C SER A 214 -5.86 -6.78 22.29
N SER A 215 -4.91 -6.08 22.92
CA SER A 215 -4.68 -4.65 22.70
C SER A 215 -4.43 -4.28 21.23
N ARG A 216 -3.85 -5.20 20.43
CA ARG A 216 -3.67 -5.00 18.99
C ARG A 216 -5.00 -5.07 18.24
N TYR A 217 -5.84 -6.02 18.62
CA TYR A 217 -7.18 -6.22 18.08
C TYR A 217 -8.05 -4.97 18.31
N ASP A 218 -8.00 -4.39 19.51
CA ASP A 218 -8.76 -3.17 19.84
C ASP A 218 -8.35 -1.93 19.03
N THR A 219 -7.06 -1.79 18.69
CA THR A 219 -6.59 -0.68 17.85
C THR A 219 -7.01 -0.87 16.40
N GLN A 220 -6.84 -2.06 15.85
CA GLN A 220 -7.24 -2.38 14.48
C GLN A 220 -8.75 -2.27 14.28
N LEU A 221 -9.54 -2.75 15.26
CA LEU A 221 -11.00 -2.62 15.26
C LEU A 221 -11.44 -1.15 15.28
N ARG A 222 -10.78 -0.30 16.08
CA ARG A 222 -11.06 1.15 16.11
C ARG A 222 -10.78 1.83 14.77
N HIS A 223 -9.66 1.49 14.14
CA HIS A 223 -9.32 2.00 12.81
C HIS A 223 -10.39 1.64 11.78
N LEU A 224 -10.74 0.35 11.69
CA LEU A 224 -11.75 -0.15 10.75
C LEU A 224 -13.14 0.47 10.95
N ARG A 225 -13.50 0.80 12.19
CA ARG A 225 -14.75 1.54 12.48
C ARG A 225 -14.74 2.98 11.98
N MET A 226 -13.58 3.64 11.98
CA MET A 226 -13.48 4.99 11.42
C MET A 226 -13.62 4.94 9.90
N GLU A 227 -12.95 4.00 9.24
CA GLU A 227 -13.03 3.85 7.79
C GLU A 227 -14.46 3.48 7.31
N GLN A 228 -15.23 2.72 8.10
CA GLN A 228 -16.63 2.39 7.78
C GLN A 228 -17.56 3.63 7.77
N GLN A 229 -17.19 4.73 8.43
CA GLN A 229 -18.04 5.92 8.57
C GLN A 229 -17.89 6.91 7.40
N PHE A 230 -16.88 6.72 6.55
CA PHE A 230 -16.59 7.55 5.39
C PHE A 230 -16.83 6.76 4.09
#